data_AF-A0A1H0UIS8-F1
#
_entry.id   AF-A0A1H0UIS8-F1
#
_cell.length_a   1.000
_cell.length_b   1.000
_cell.length_c   1.000
_cell.angle_alpha   90.00
_cell.angle_beta   90.00
_cell.angle_gamma   90.00
#
_symmetry.space_group_name_H-M   'P 1'
#
loop_
_entity.id
_entity.type
_entity.pdbx_description
1 polymer ?
#
loop_
_entity_poly.entity_id
_entity_poly.type
_entity_poly.pdbx_seq_one_letter_code
_entity_poly.pdbx_strand_id
1 'polypeptide(L)'
;MIPAGHARYRASLTPAEIGRGGADGWVDAATAAALAALAWHDLGRPPGVLGELAGATDAAHALALCRVLAATTRADTTAVWRYLAADWAGTGERSDGRRRFLLDRAQRGEGVNWHDHAAVMGTARPEDVDAALDRDEDLAGVAVIGLALSHPDPWTVLPRVARALDHNRLEVRAQGATALAHVARLHGVVSRECLQVLRHHPHDVAEDDLWTFVTHHRLPPWLWWRRLRARPRRRVPRARHARLPGCAVPAPATPARRVAATVDASPA
;
A
#
# COMPACT_ATOMS: atom_id res chain seq x y z
N MET A 1 -2.60 -26.76 -3.61
CA MET A 1 -3.31 -25.52 -3.99
C MET A 1 -2.33 -24.36 -3.94
N ILE A 2 -2.51 -23.37 -4.81
CA ILE A 2 -1.61 -22.21 -4.90
C ILE A 2 -2.02 -21.17 -3.84
N PRO A 3 -1.12 -20.68 -2.99
CA PRO A 3 -1.46 -19.64 -2.01
C PRO A 3 -1.83 -18.30 -2.66
N ALA A 4 -2.77 -17.56 -2.07
CA ALA A 4 -3.18 -16.23 -2.54
C ALA A 4 -1.99 -15.27 -2.70
N GLY A 5 -1.09 -15.24 -1.71
CA GLY A 5 0.09 -14.39 -1.73
C GLY A 5 1.02 -14.71 -2.89
N HIS A 6 1.21 -16.00 -3.20
CA HIS A 6 2.02 -16.41 -4.35
C HIS A 6 1.40 -15.92 -5.66
N ALA A 7 0.11 -16.17 -5.88
CA ALA A 7 -0.59 -15.71 -7.07
C ALA A 7 -0.55 -14.17 -7.22
N ARG A 8 -0.79 -13.43 -6.12
CA ARG A 8 -0.78 -11.96 -6.09
C ARG A 8 0.54 -11.38 -6.59
N TYR A 9 1.68 -11.88 -6.13
CA TYR A 9 3.00 -11.32 -6.45
C TYR A 9 3.60 -11.86 -7.74
N ARG A 10 3.04 -12.94 -8.30
CA ARG A 10 3.59 -13.61 -9.50
C ARG A 10 2.81 -13.32 -10.78
N ALA A 11 1.58 -12.82 -10.69
CA ALA A 11 0.76 -12.44 -11.84
C ALA A 11 -0.20 -11.28 -11.51
N SER A 12 -0.48 -10.45 -12.50
CA SER A 12 -1.57 -9.48 -12.47
C SER A 12 -2.85 -10.13 -12.97
N LEU A 13 -3.60 -10.79 -12.09
CA LEU A 13 -4.77 -11.59 -12.46
C LEU A 13 -5.97 -10.71 -12.82
N THR A 14 -6.59 -11.02 -13.95
CA THR A 14 -7.88 -10.45 -14.35
C THR A 14 -9.04 -11.11 -13.59
N PRO A 15 -10.23 -10.47 -13.51
CA PRO A 15 -11.40 -11.07 -12.89
C PRO A 15 -11.76 -12.45 -13.45
N ALA A 16 -11.65 -12.63 -14.76
CA ALA A 16 -11.93 -13.91 -15.41
C ALA A 16 -10.92 -15.00 -15.06
N GLU A 17 -9.64 -14.65 -14.91
CA GLU A 17 -8.60 -15.57 -14.46
C GLU A 17 -8.81 -15.96 -12.99
N ILE A 18 -9.18 -15.03 -12.12
CA ILE A 18 -9.55 -15.35 -10.72
C ILE A 18 -10.72 -16.33 -10.69
N GLY A 19 -11.77 -16.06 -11.46
CA GLY A 19 -12.91 -16.95 -11.60
C GLY A 19 -12.51 -18.35 -12.09
N ARG A 20 -11.65 -18.44 -13.12
CA ARG A 20 -11.13 -19.70 -13.63
C ARG A 20 -10.36 -20.48 -12.55
N GLY A 21 -9.55 -19.77 -11.75
CA GLY A 21 -8.77 -20.35 -10.66
C GLY A 21 -9.64 -21.08 -9.64
N GLY A 22 -10.72 -20.45 -9.20
CA GLY A 22 -11.69 -21.06 -8.28
C GLY A 22 -12.54 -22.14 -8.94
N ALA A 23 -13.02 -21.92 -10.17
CA ALA A 23 -13.90 -22.85 -10.87
C ALA A 23 -13.22 -24.20 -11.21
N ASP A 24 -11.94 -24.15 -11.59
CA ASP A 24 -11.16 -25.35 -11.94
C ASP A 24 -10.40 -25.94 -10.73
N GLY A 25 -10.51 -25.34 -9.55
CA GLY A 25 -9.91 -25.87 -8.31
C GLY A 25 -8.39 -25.64 -8.17
N TRP A 26 -7.82 -24.65 -8.87
CA TRP A 26 -6.42 -24.24 -8.66
C TRP A 26 -6.21 -23.62 -7.26
N VAL A 27 -7.26 -22.97 -6.78
CA VAL A 27 -7.38 -22.34 -5.46
C VAL A 27 -8.73 -22.70 -4.83
N ASP A 28 -8.81 -22.68 -3.51
CA ASP A 28 -10.09 -22.85 -2.82
C ASP A 28 -10.96 -21.58 -2.88
N ALA A 29 -12.21 -21.71 -2.42
CA ALA A 29 -13.20 -20.63 -2.43
C ALA A 29 -12.74 -19.40 -1.64
N ALA A 30 -12.13 -19.60 -0.46
CA ALA A 30 -11.64 -18.52 0.38
C ALA A 30 -10.47 -17.76 -0.28
N THR A 31 -9.56 -18.49 -0.91
CA THR A 31 -8.45 -17.92 -1.69
C THR A 31 -8.95 -17.18 -2.92
N ALA A 32 -9.95 -17.71 -3.62
CA ALA A 32 -10.58 -17.02 -4.75
C ALA A 32 -11.24 -15.70 -4.32
N ALA A 33 -11.98 -15.69 -3.21
CA ALA A 33 -12.56 -14.49 -2.63
C ALA A 33 -11.48 -13.47 -2.20
N ALA A 34 -10.39 -13.94 -1.58
CA ALA A 34 -9.27 -13.07 -1.21
C ALA A 34 -8.58 -12.44 -2.44
N LEU A 35 -8.34 -13.22 -3.50
CA LEU A 35 -7.80 -12.70 -4.77
C LEU A 35 -8.76 -11.71 -5.43
N ALA A 36 -10.06 -11.98 -5.39
CA ALA A 36 -11.09 -11.09 -5.90
C ALA A 36 -11.11 -9.76 -5.13
N ALA A 37 -10.99 -9.79 -3.80
CA ALA A 37 -10.91 -8.58 -2.99
C ALA A 37 -9.70 -7.72 -3.32
N LEU A 38 -8.53 -8.35 -3.53
CA LEU A 38 -7.33 -7.65 -3.95
C LEU A 38 -7.49 -7.01 -5.33
N ALA A 39 -7.94 -7.77 -6.33
CA ALA A 39 -8.18 -7.24 -7.67
C ALA A 39 -9.27 -6.17 -7.67
N TRP A 40 -10.31 -6.30 -6.84
CA TRP A 40 -11.35 -5.30 -6.69
C TRP A 40 -10.78 -3.98 -6.14
N HIS A 41 -9.88 -4.03 -5.15
CA HIS A 41 -9.16 -2.86 -4.68
C HIS A 41 -8.25 -2.26 -5.75
N ASP A 42 -7.46 -3.09 -6.43
CA ASP A 42 -6.56 -2.65 -7.49
C ASP A 42 -7.32 -1.96 -8.64
N LEU A 43 -8.57 -2.36 -8.90
CA LEU A 43 -9.41 -1.80 -9.96
C LEU A 43 -10.25 -0.57 -9.53
N GLY A 44 -10.10 -0.06 -8.31
CA GLY A 44 -10.90 1.08 -7.82
C GLY A 44 -12.33 0.70 -7.44
N ARG A 45 -12.51 -0.54 -6.95
CA ARG A 45 -13.76 -1.06 -6.40
C ARG A 45 -14.97 -1.00 -7.35
N PRO A 46 -14.85 -1.47 -8.61
CA PRO A 46 -15.98 -1.45 -9.53
C PRO A 46 -17.14 -2.34 -9.02
N PRO A 47 -18.40 -2.00 -9.28
CA PRO A 47 -19.52 -2.85 -8.93
C PRO A 47 -19.54 -4.15 -9.77
N GLY A 48 -20.30 -5.14 -9.31
CA GLY A 48 -20.57 -6.38 -10.04
C GLY A 48 -19.98 -7.64 -9.39
N VAL A 49 -19.92 -8.72 -10.18
CA VAL A 49 -19.61 -10.08 -9.72
C VAL A 49 -18.26 -10.17 -8.99
N LEU A 50 -17.27 -9.37 -9.39
CA LEU A 50 -15.97 -9.33 -8.71
C LEU A 50 -16.08 -8.82 -7.27
N GLY A 51 -16.83 -7.73 -7.05
CA GLY A 51 -17.06 -7.19 -5.72
C GLY A 51 -17.93 -8.10 -4.85
N GLU A 52 -18.90 -8.78 -5.46
CA GLU A 52 -19.70 -9.82 -4.77
C GLU A 52 -18.82 -11.00 -4.34
N LEU A 53 -17.94 -11.47 -5.22
CA LEU A 53 -16.97 -12.54 -4.90
C LEU A 53 -15.99 -12.10 -3.80
N ALA A 54 -15.55 -10.83 -3.82
CA ALA A 54 -14.69 -10.28 -2.77
C ALA A 54 -15.34 -10.29 -1.37
N GLY A 55 -16.67 -10.18 -1.31
CA GLY A 55 -17.44 -10.21 -0.06
C GLY A 55 -18.02 -11.59 0.30
N ALA A 56 -17.83 -12.61 -0.55
CA ALA A 56 -18.46 -13.90 -0.36
C ALA A 56 -17.81 -14.69 0.80
N THR A 57 -18.62 -15.06 1.79
CA THR A 57 -18.20 -15.90 2.93
C THR A 57 -18.64 -17.36 2.78
N ASP A 58 -19.71 -17.61 2.02
CA ASP A 58 -20.18 -18.95 1.69
C ASP A 58 -19.39 -19.55 0.52
N ALA A 59 -18.84 -20.75 0.72
CA ALA A 59 -17.98 -21.40 -0.27
C ALA A 59 -18.73 -21.79 -1.55
N ALA A 60 -19.99 -22.26 -1.44
CA ALA A 60 -20.77 -22.67 -2.61
C ALA A 60 -21.12 -21.47 -3.49
N HIS A 61 -21.51 -20.36 -2.86
CA HIS A 61 -21.77 -19.09 -3.52
C HIS A 61 -20.51 -18.51 -4.19
N ALA A 62 -19.37 -18.48 -3.48
CA ALA A 62 -18.10 -18.04 -4.05
C ALA A 62 -17.71 -18.85 -5.29
N LEU A 63 -17.86 -20.18 -5.26
CA LEU A 63 -17.58 -21.04 -6.43
C LEU A 63 -18.58 -20.81 -7.58
N ALA A 64 -19.84 -20.50 -7.29
CA ALA A 64 -20.81 -20.12 -8.32
C ALA A 64 -20.39 -18.81 -9.02
N LEU A 65 -20.00 -17.79 -8.26
CA LEU A 65 -19.48 -16.52 -8.80
C LEU A 65 -18.18 -16.73 -9.60
N CYS A 66 -17.31 -17.62 -9.15
CA CYS A 66 -16.10 -18.00 -9.89
C CYS A 66 -16.44 -18.52 -11.30
N ARG A 67 -17.46 -19.39 -11.43
CA ARG A 67 -17.91 -19.89 -12.74
C ARG A 67 -18.47 -18.77 -13.62
N VAL A 68 -19.21 -17.83 -13.04
CA VAL A 68 -19.73 -16.66 -13.75
C VAL A 68 -18.57 -15.82 -14.30
N LEU A 69 -17.60 -15.46 -13.46
CA LEU A 69 -16.41 -14.70 -13.87
C LEU A 69 -15.60 -15.45 -14.93
N ALA A 70 -15.38 -16.75 -14.74
CA ALA A 70 -14.64 -17.58 -15.69
C ALA A 70 -15.27 -17.60 -17.10
N ALA A 71 -16.59 -17.46 -17.18
CA ALA A 71 -17.35 -17.43 -18.43
C ALA A 71 -17.34 -16.06 -19.15
N THR A 72 -16.84 -14.99 -18.51
CA THR A 72 -16.81 -13.64 -19.10
C THR A 72 -15.80 -13.47 -20.23
N THR A 73 -14.86 -14.40 -20.39
CA THR A 73 -13.88 -14.39 -21.48
C THR A 73 -13.76 -15.74 -22.16
N ARG A 74 -13.46 -15.71 -23.47
CA ARG A 74 -13.11 -16.89 -24.26
C ARG A 74 -11.60 -17.11 -24.36
N ALA A 75 -10.79 -16.21 -23.81
CA ALA A 75 -9.33 -16.35 -23.79
C ALA A 75 -8.90 -17.56 -22.94
N ASP A 76 -7.75 -18.15 -23.28
CA ASP A 76 -7.11 -19.18 -22.45
C ASP A 76 -6.65 -18.58 -21.11
N THR A 77 -7.55 -18.63 -20.13
CA THR A 77 -7.31 -18.20 -18.74
C THR A 77 -6.62 -19.28 -17.91
N THR A 78 -6.49 -20.50 -18.41
CA THR A 78 -5.80 -21.59 -17.72
C THR A 78 -4.28 -21.45 -17.84
N ALA A 79 -3.78 -20.75 -18.87
CA ALA A 79 -2.35 -20.53 -19.08
C ALA A 79 -1.65 -19.86 -17.89
N VAL A 80 -2.25 -18.84 -17.25
CA VAL A 80 -1.67 -18.18 -16.08
C VAL A 80 -1.60 -19.13 -14.88
N TRP A 81 -2.62 -19.96 -14.67
CA TRP A 81 -2.65 -20.92 -13.56
C TRP A 81 -1.65 -22.06 -13.75
N ARG A 82 -1.44 -22.54 -14.98
CA ARG A 82 -0.35 -23.49 -15.27
C ARG A 82 1.02 -22.91 -14.96
N TYR A 83 1.23 -21.62 -15.29
CA TYR A 83 2.46 -20.92 -14.91
C TYR A 83 2.60 -20.81 -13.39
N LEU A 84 1.58 -20.33 -12.68
CA LEU A 84 1.62 -20.19 -11.23
C LEU A 84 1.82 -21.54 -10.52
N ALA A 85 1.24 -22.63 -11.03
CA ALA A 85 1.45 -23.96 -10.49
C ALA A 85 2.90 -24.44 -10.67
N ALA A 86 3.49 -24.21 -11.84
CA ALA A 86 4.88 -24.57 -12.13
C ALA A 86 5.88 -23.73 -11.31
N ASP A 87 5.63 -22.42 -11.19
CA ASP A 87 6.44 -21.50 -10.36
C ASP A 87 6.37 -21.90 -8.88
N TRP A 88 5.16 -22.19 -8.38
CA TRP A 88 4.96 -22.65 -7.00
C TRP A 88 5.62 -24.00 -6.70
N ALA A 89 5.56 -24.94 -7.65
CA ALA A 89 6.18 -26.25 -7.49
C ALA A 89 7.71 -26.22 -7.67
N GLY A 90 8.29 -25.10 -8.08
CA GLY A 90 9.73 -24.97 -8.33
C GLY A 90 10.22 -25.84 -9.50
N THR A 91 9.33 -26.26 -10.40
CA THR A 91 9.65 -27.22 -11.47
C THR A 91 10.41 -26.63 -12.66
N GLY A 92 10.94 -25.41 -12.51
CA GLY A 92 11.64 -24.71 -13.56
C GLY A 92 10.76 -23.72 -14.32
N GLU A 93 11.40 -22.60 -14.66
CA GLU A 93 10.84 -21.37 -15.18
C GLU A 93 10.23 -21.55 -16.58
N ARG A 94 8.94 -21.25 -16.75
CA ARG A 94 8.51 -20.62 -18.01
C ARG A 94 8.74 -19.13 -17.81
N SER A 95 9.95 -18.64 -18.11
CA SER A 95 10.31 -17.21 -18.07
C SER A 95 9.25 -16.33 -18.76
N ASP A 96 8.60 -16.89 -19.77
CA ASP A 96 7.52 -16.26 -20.52
C ASP A 96 6.28 -15.99 -19.67
N GLY A 97 5.97 -16.83 -18.66
CA GLY A 97 4.80 -16.66 -17.81
C GLY A 97 4.88 -15.39 -16.96
N ARG A 98 6.00 -15.19 -16.27
CA ARG A 98 6.24 -13.97 -15.50
C ARG A 98 6.27 -12.73 -16.39
N ARG A 99 6.98 -12.82 -17.53
CA ARG A 99 7.01 -11.74 -18.52
C ARG A 99 5.59 -11.38 -18.97
N ARG A 100 4.84 -12.35 -19.47
CA ARG A 100 3.50 -12.16 -20.06
C ARG A 100 2.44 -11.72 -19.06
N PHE A 101 2.36 -12.38 -17.91
CA PHE A 101 1.23 -12.22 -16.98
C PHE A 101 1.48 -11.19 -15.88
N LEU A 102 2.71 -10.68 -15.76
CA LEU A 102 3.02 -9.61 -14.80
C LEU A 102 3.70 -8.44 -15.50
N LEU A 103 4.90 -8.63 -16.05
CA LEU A 103 5.70 -7.51 -16.57
C LEU A 103 5.04 -6.79 -17.76
N ASP A 104 4.54 -7.53 -18.75
CA ASP A 104 3.93 -6.96 -19.95
C ASP A 104 2.55 -6.35 -19.66
N ARG A 105 1.86 -6.83 -18.62
CA ARG A 105 0.61 -6.23 -18.11
C ARG A 105 0.90 -4.92 -17.39
N ALA A 106 1.87 -4.96 -16.46
CA ALA A 106 2.34 -3.79 -15.74
C ALA A 106 2.79 -2.69 -16.72
N GLN A 107 3.57 -3.03 -17.74
CA GLN A 107 4.03 -2.10 -18.78
C GLN A 107 2.87 -1.47 -19.58
N ARG A 108 1.78 -2.19 -19.79
CA ARG A 108 0.56 -1.66 -20.44
C ARG A 108 -0.37 -0.90 -19.49
N GLY A 109 -0.01 -0.76 -18.21
CA GLY A 109 -0.85 -0.13 -17.19
C GLY A 109 -2.05 -0.98 -16.77
N GLU A 110 -2.02 -2.28 -17.02
CA GLU A 110 -3.13 -3.18 -16.68
C GLU A 110 -3.06 -3.67 -15.22
N GLY A 111 -4.24 -3.83 -14.63
CA GLY A 111 -4.39 -4.47 -13.32
C GLY A 111 -4.22 -3.54 -12.12
N VAL A 112 -4.05 -2.24 -12.33
CA VAL A 112 -4.22 -1.18 -11.33
C VAL A 112 -4.97 -0.02 -11.99
N ASN A 113 -5.95 0.57 -11.30
CA ASN A 113 -6.61 1.79 -11.73
C ASN A 113 -5.76 3.00 -11.35
N TRP A 114 -4.88 3.43 -12.26
CA TRP A 114 -3.95 4.54 -12.07
C TRP A 114 -4.59 5.93 -11.90
N HIS A 115 -5.91 6.02 -12.08
CA HIS A 115 -6.68 7.26 -11.87
C HIS A 115 -7.34 7.32 -10.49
N ASP A 116 -7.33 6.22 -9.74
CA ASP A 116 -7.91 6.12 -8.41
C ASP A 116 -6.80 6.12 -7.36
N HIS A 117 -6.77 7.18 -6.54
CA HIS A 117 -5.79 7.32 -5.48
C HIS A 117 -5.82 6.15 -4.48
N ALA A 118 -7.00 5.64 -4.09
CA ALA A 118 -7.11 4.54 -3.14
C ALA A 118 -6.60 3.22 -3.74
N ALA A 119 -6.84 2.99 -5.03
CA ALA A 119 -6.30 1.83 -5.76
C ALA A 119 -4.77 1.88 -5.83
N VAL A 120 -4.22 3.02 -6.27
CA VAL A 120 -2.77 3.22 -6.37
C VAL A 120 -2.09 3.11 -5.00
N MET A 121 -2.72 3.66 -3.96
CA MET A 121 -2.21 3.59 -2.59
C MET A 121 -2.17 2.15 -2.03
N GLY A 122 -3.05 1.28 -2.51
CA GLY A 122 -3.10 -0.14 -2.17
C GLY A 122 -2.16 -1.02 -3.00
N THR A 123 -1.47 -0.46 -4.00
CA THR A 123 -0.58 -1.21 -4.88
C THR A 123 0.61 -1.73 -4.09
N ALA A 124 0.79 -3.05 -4.11
CA ALA A 124 1.84 -3.75 -3.37
C ALA A 124 2.85 -4.45 -4.30
N ARG A 125 2.68 -4.36 -5.63
CA ARG A 125 3.58 -5.02 -6.60
C ARG A 125 4.66 -4.04 -7.05
N PRO A 126 5.94 -4.33 -6.79
CA PRO A 126 7.04 -3.45 -7.19
C PRO A 126 7.12 -3.21 -8.71
N GLU A 127 6.75 -4.20 -9.52
CA GLU A 127 6.81 -4.14 -11.00
C GLU A 127 5.78 -3.18 -11.59
N ASP A 128 4.59 -3.09 -10.98
CA ASP A 128 3.57 -2.12 -11.38
C ASP A 128 4.05 -0.70 -11.15
N VAL A 129 4.72 -0.47 -10.01
CA VAL A 129 5.30 0.83 -9.66
C VAL A 129 6.45 1.20 -10.60
N ASP A 130 7.33 0.25 -10.95
CA ASP A 130 8.38 0.51 -11.94
C ASP A 130 7.81 0.92 -13.28
N ALA A 131 6.81 0.17 -13.77
CA ALA A 131 6.19 0.44 -15.05
C ALA A 131 5.43 1.78 -15.04
N ALA A 132 4.79 2.13 -13.92
CA ALA A 132 4.14 3.43 -13.77
C ALA A 132 5.12 4.60 -13.76
N LEU A 133 6.28 4.44 -13.12
CA LEU A 133 7.37 5.42 -13.20
C LEU A 133 7.91 5.52 -14.63
N ASP A 134 8.02 4.41 -15.36
CA ASP A 134 8.47 4.40 -16.77
C ASP A 134 7.48 5.14 -17.70
N ARG A 135 6.18 5.02 -17.42
CA ARG A 135 5.10 5.70 -18.18
C ARG A 135 4.83 7.14 -17.74
N ASP A 136 5.48 7.62 -16.68
CA ASP A 136 5.21 8.90 -16.04
C ASP A 136 3.73 9.07 -15.61
N GLU A 137 3.15 8.01 -15.03
CA GLU A 137 1.77 8.05 -14.50
C GLU A 137 1.64 9.14 -13.42
N ASP A 138 0.53 9.88 -13.44
CA ASP A 138 0.31 11.00 -12.52
C ASP A 138 0.39 10.63 -11.04
N LEU A 139 -0.05 9.42 -10.70
CA LEU A 139 -0.05 8.90 -9.33
C LEU A 139 1.14 7.96 -9.05
N ALA A 140 2.17 7.91 -9.90
CA ALA A 140 3.30 6.99 -9.71
C ALA A 140 4.00 7.19 -8.35
N GLY A 141 4.18 8.43 -7.89
CA GLY A 141 4.80 8.69 -6.58
C GLY A 141 3.90 8.28 -5.41
N VAL A 142 2.57 8.38 -5.54
CA VAL A 142 1.61 7.83 -4.55
C VAL A 142 1.77 6.32 -4.46
N ALA A 143 1.95 5.64 -5.60
CA ALA A 143 2.18 4.21 -5.65
C ALA A 143 3.46 3.80 -4.90
N VAL A 144 4.51 4.62 -4.98
CA VAL A 144 5.78 4.39 -4.25
C VAL A 144 5.56 4.51 -2.74
N ILE A 145 4.72 5.45 -2.28
CA ILE A 145 4.31 5.51 -0.86
C ILE A 145 3.53 4.24 -0.49
N GLY A 146 2.63 3.77 -1.35
CA GLY A 146 1.82 2.56 -1.12
C GLY A 146 2.68 1.32 -0.98
N LEU A 147 3.68 1.22 -1.84
CA LEU A 147 4.68 0.16 -1.77
C LEU A 147 5.49 0.22 -0.46
N ALA A 148 5.89 1.42 -0.03
CA ALA A 148 6.60 1.61 1.25
C ALA A 148 5.78 1.26 2.49
N LEU A 149 4.44 1.38 2.41
CA LEU A 149 3.54 1.04 3.51
C LEU A 149 3.13 -0.43 3.53
N SER A 150 3.14 -1.10 2.38
CA SER A 150 2.50 -2.43 2.22
C SER A 150 3.47 -3.57 1.87
N HIS A 151 4.63 -3.28 1.29
CA HIS A 151 5.56 -4.32 0.88
C HIS A 151 6.42 -4.80 2.07
N PRO A 152 6.53 -6.12 2.30
CA PRO A 152 7.20 -6.64 3.50
C PRO A 152 8.72 -6.47 3.49
N ASP A 153 9.34 -6.48 2.30
CA ASP A 153 10.78 -6.30 2.16
C ASP A 153 11.13 -4.86 1.75
N PRO A 154 11.75 -4.06 2.64
CA PRO A 154 12.14 -2.68 2.33
C PRO A 154 13.24 -2.59 1.28
N TRP A 155 14.08 -3.61 1.11
CA TRP A 155 15.17 -3.58 0.13
C TRP A 155 14.68 -3.71 -1.31
N THR A 156 13.53 -4.36 -1.51
CA THR A 156 12.79 -4.31 -2.78
C THR A 156 12.19 -2.93 -3.03
N VAL A 157 11.80 -2.17 -1.99
CA VAL A 157 11.15 -0.85 -2.13
C VAL A 157 12.15 0.27 -2.38
N LEU A 158 13.29 0.27 -1.68
CA LEU A 158 14.25 1.37 -1.67
C LEU A 158 14.76 1.80 -3.07
N PRO A 159 15.02 0.90 -4.04
CA PRO A 159 15.37 1.32 -5.40
C PRO A 159 14.29 2.19 -6.07
N ARG A 160 13.01 1.88 -5.85
CA ARG A 160 11.87 2.65 -6.40
C ARG A 160 11.71 4.00 -5.70
N VAL A 161 11.96 4.03 -4.39
CA VAL A 161 12.04 5.27 -3.62
C VAL A 161 13.16 6.17 -4.15
N ALA A 162 14.34 5.63 -4.43
CA ALA A 162 15.45 6.38 -5.03
C ALA A 162 15.06 6.94 -6.41
N ARG A 163 14.43 6.14 -7.27
CA ARG A 163 13.91 6.60 -8.58
C ARG A 163 12.90 7.74 -8.43
N ALA A 164 11.95 7.63 -7.50
CA ALA A 164 10.96 8.67 -7.25
C ALA A 164 11.59 9.95 -6.70
N LEU A 165 12.57 9.84 -5.79
CA LEU A 165 13.33 10.97 -5.26
C LEU A 165 14.12 11.73 -6.33
N ASP A 166 14.58 11.03 -7.36
CA ASP A 166 15.37 11.58 -8.46
C ASP A 166 14.49 12.00 -9.67
N HIS A 167 13.17 11.93 -9.51
CA HIS A 167 12.23 12.17 -10.61
C HIS A 167 12.24 13.64 -11.09
N ASN A 168 11.93 13.87 -12.37
CA ASN A 168 11.89 15.22 -12.93
C ASN A 168 10.71 16.06 -12.40
N ARG A 169 9.59 15.41 -12.08
CA ARG A 169 8.40 16.05 -11.50
C ARG A 169 8.57 16.30 -10.00
N LEU A 170 8.40 17.56 -9.58
CA LEU A 170 8.53 17.99 -8.17
C LEU A 170 7.62 17.20 -7.23
N GLU A 171 6.39 16.95 -7.66
CA GLU A 171 5.39 16.22 -6.88
C GLU A 171 5.82 14.77 -6.62
N VAL A 172 6.26 14.05 -7.66
CA VAL A 172 6.77 12.68 -7.53
C VAL A 172 7.98 12.63 -6.61
N ARG A 173 8.87 13.63 -6.64
CA ARG A 173 9.99 13.73 -5.69
C ARG A 173 9.55 13.91 -4.25
N ALA A 174 8.58 14.80 -4.01
CA ALA A 174 8.03 15.01 -2.67
C ALA A 174 7.36 13.74 -2.12
N GLN A 175 6.67 13.01 -2.99
CA GLN A 175 6.08 11.71 -2.66
C GLN A 175 7.17 10.64 -2.42
N GLY A 176 8.25 10.64 -3.21
CA GLY A 176 9.43 9.79 -2.97
C GLY A 176 10.10 10.07 -1.61
N ALA A 177 10.20 11.34 -1.21
CA ALA A 177 10.69 11.72 0.11
C ALA A 177 9.76 11.23 1.23
N THR A 178 8.45 11.34 1.03
CA THR A 178 7.45 10.80 1.96
C THR A 178 7.55 9.28 2.08
N ALA A 179 7.72 8.57 0.96
CA ALA A 179 7.93 7.12 0.95
C ALA A 179 9.20 6.72 1.69
N LEU A 180 10.31 7.45 1.48
CA LEU A 180 11.56 7.21 2.21
C LEU A 180 11.38 7.39 3.73
N ALA A 181 10.64 8.42 4.13
CA ALA A 181 10.32 8.71 5.51
C ALA A 181 9.53 7.53 6.16
N HIS A 182 8.58 6.95 5.42
CA HIS A 182 7.86 5.74 5.84
C HIS A 182 8.77 4.50 5.95
N VAL A 183 9.64 4.26 4.98
CA VAL A 183 10.60 3.14 5.06
C VAL A 183 11.50 3.28 6.29
N ALA A 184 12.00 4.49 6.56
CA ALA A 184 12.80 4.78 7.74
C ALA A 184 12.02 4.50 9.04
N ARG A 185 10.77 4.98 9.14
CA ARG A 185 9.90 4.76 10.30
C ARG A 185 9.59 3.28 10.56
N LEU A 186 9.24 2.54 9.51
CA LEU A 186 8.75 1.16 9.64
C LEU A 186 9.89 0.16 9.79
N HIS A 187 11.03 0.42 9.15
CA HIS A 187 12.09 -0.58 9.01
C HIS A 187 13.45 -0.12 9.55
N GLY A 188 13.65 1.17 9.83
CA GLY A 188 14.92 1.70 10.34
C GLY A 188 16.09 1.56 9.36
N VAL A 189 15.79 1.45 8.06
CA VAL A 189 16.79 1.26 6.99
C VAL A 189 16.70 2.34 5.93
N VAL A 190 17.81 2.51 5.20
CA VAL A 190 17.93 3.41 4.05
C VAL A 190 19.00 2.85 3.11
N SER A 191 18.82 3.01 1.80
CA SER A 191 19.82 2.62 0.81
C SER A 191 20.84 3.73 0.55
N ARG A 192 22.00 3.35 0.02
CA ARG A 192 23.05 4.32 -0.35
C ARG A 192 22.57 5.23 -1.48
N GLU A 193 21.80 4.68 -2.41
CA GLU A 193 21.22 5.36 -3.56
C GLU A 193 20.27 6.47 -3.09
N CYS A 194 19.36 6.16 -2.16
CA CYS A 194 18.47 7.18 -1.56
C CYS A 194 19.26 8.31 -0.89
N LEU A 195 20.32 7.99 -0.14
CA LEU A 195 21.18 9.00 0.50
C LEU A 195 21.93 9.85 -0.53
N GLN A 196 22.37 9.26 -1.64
CA GLN A 196 23.03 9.98 -2.72
C GLN A 196 22.07 10.96 -3.41
N VAL A 197 20.85 10.53 -3.71
CA VAL A 197 19.84 11.41 -4.31
C VAL A 197 19.45 12.53 -3.34
N LEU A 198 19.16 12.21 -2.07
CA LEU A 198 18.79 13.19 -1.04
C LEU A 198 19.90 14.23 -0.76
N ARG A 199 21.16 13.86 -0.97
CA ARG A 199 22.27 14.81 -0.88
C ARG A 199 22.15 15.91 -1.94
N HIS A 200 21.73 15.59 -3.16
CA HIS A 200 21.54 16.54 -4.27
C HIS A 200 20.17 17.23 -4.20
N HIS A 201 19.15 16.50 -3.76
CA HIS A 201 17.76 16.95 -3.64
C HIS A 201 17.31 16.87 -2.18
N PRO A 202 17.74 17.80 -1.30
CA PRO A 202 17.37 17.80 0.11
C PRO A 202 15.85 17.87 0.29
N HIS A 203 15.35 17.16 1.30
CA HIS A 203 13.94 17.20 1.67
C HIS A 203 13.77 16.96 3.18
N ASP A 204 13.26 17.97 3.89
CA ASP A 204 13.21 18.00 5.36
C ASP A 204 12.46 16.80 5.96
N VAL A 205 11.32 16.40 5.39
CA VAL A 205 10.52 15.25 5.87
C VAL A 205 11.34 13.95 5.89
N ALA A 206 12.09 13.67 4.83
CA ALA A 206 12.89 12.47 4.75
C ALA A 206 14.12 12.56 5.67
N GLU A 207 14.80 13.71 5.67
CA GLU A 207 15.98 13.92 6.53
C GLU A 207 15.63 13.80 8.03
N ASP A 208 14.49 14.31 8.46
CA ASP A 208 14.03 14.26 9.85
C ASP A 208 13.71 12.83 10.32
N ASP A 209 13.04 12.05 9.48
CA ASP A 209 12.71 10.66 9.80
C ASP A 209 13.94 9.76 9.72
N LEU A 210 14.82 9.96 8.73
CA LEU A 210 16.10 9.25 8.70
C LEU A 210 16.89 9.51 9.97
N TRP A 211 16.97 10.77 10.41
CA TRP A 211 17.65 11.12 11.65
C TRP A 211 17.01 10.47 12.88
N THR A 212 15.69 10.35 12.91
CA THR A 212 14.95 9.85 14.08
C THR A 212 14.96 8.32 14.17
N PHE A 213 14.84 7.63 13.04
CA PHE A 213 14.55 6.19 13.01
C PHE A 213 15.69 5.32 12.49
N VAL A 214 16.64 5.87 11.73
CA VAL A 214 17.83 5.12 11.29
C VAL A 214 18.94 5.28 12.32
N THR A 215 19.59 4.18 12.68
CA THR A 215 20.74 4.19 13.59
C THR A 215 21.82 5.16 13.12
N HIS A 216 22.19 6.13 13.96
CA HIS A 216 23.01 7.28 13.54
C HIS A 216 24.34 6.90 12.89
N HIS A 217 25.01 5.83 13.32
CA HIS A 217 26.29 5.38 12.75
C HIS A 217 26.18 4.89 11.29
N ARG A 218 24.96 4.62 10.81
CA ARG A 218 24.68 4.29 9.40
C ARG A 218 24.37 5.53 8.56
N LEU A 219 24.16 6.69 9.19
CA LEU A 219 23.88 7.94 8.50
C LEU A 219 25.19 8.65 8.13
N PRO A 220 25.28 9.20 6.90
CA PRO A 220 26.50 9.81 6.42
C PRO A 220 26.76 11.17 7.11
N PRO A 221 28.03 11.56 7.33
CA PRO A 221 28.36 12.78 8.08
C PRO A 221 27.73 14.07 7.52
N TRP A 222 27.49 14.16 6.22
CA TRP A 222 26.87 15.35 5.63
C TRP A 222 25.45 15.62 6.18
N LEU A 223 24.70 14.56 6.51
CA LEU A 223 23.35 14.68 7.08
C LEU A 223 23.43 15.21 8.52
N TRP A 224 24.46 14.77 9.27
CA TRP A 224 24.74 15.30 10.60
C TRP A 224 25.04 16.80 10.56
N TRP A 225 25.90 17.21 9.63
CA TRP A 225 26.25 18.63 9.46
C TRP A 225 25.05 19.48 9.09
N ARG A 226 24.17 18.99 8.20
CA ARG A 226 22.91 19.68 7.87
C ARG A 226 22.03 19.82 9.11
N ARG A 227 21.83 18.76 9.88
CA ARG A 227 20.97 18.80 11.08
C ARG A 227 21.52 19.72 12.16
N LEU A 228 22.84 19.75 12.36
CA LEU A 228 23.48 20.65 13.32
C LEU A 228 23.37 22.13 12.88
N ARG A 229 23.50 22.41 11.58
CA ARG A 229 23.36 23.78 11.02
C ARG A 229 21.92 24.26 10.97
N ALA A 230 20.97 23.36 10.69
CA ALA A 230 19.53 23.62 10.72
C ALA A 230 18.99 23.89 12.14
N ARG A 231 19.84 23.86 13.17
CA ARG A 231 19.54 24.40 14.51
C ARG A 231 20.06 25.85 14.67
N PRO A 232 19.45 26.89 14.08
CA PRO A 232 19.52 28.20 14.69
C PRO A 232 18.56 28.18 15.90
N ARG A 233 19.12 28.31 17.10
CA ARG A 233 18.44 28.59 18.38
C ARG A 233 16.92 28.80 18.28
N ARG A 234 16.11 27.80 18.65
CA ARG A 234 14.88 28.08 19.40
C ARG A 234 15.29 28.59 20.78
N ARG A 235 15.78 29.84 20.84
CA ARG A 235 15.62 30.64 22.04
C ARG A 235 14.14 30.96 22.08
N VAL A 236 13.37 30.08 22.71
CA VAL A 236 12.09 30.49 23.28
C VAL A 236 12.44 31.64 24.22
N PRO A 237 11.99 32.88 23.97
CA PRO A 237 12.04 33.87 25.03
C PRO A 237 11.24 33.26 26.16
N ARG A 238 11.87 33.03 27.32
CA ARG A 238 11.11 32.77 28.55
C ARG A 238 10.19 33.97 28.71
N ALA A 239 8.94 33.81 28.31
CA ALA A 239 7.89 34.75 28.68
C ALA A 239 7.89 34.72 30.20
N ARG A 240 8.44 35.77 30.81
CA ARG A 240 8.16 36.08 32.20
C ARG A 240 6.64 36.15 32.28
N HIS A 241 6.03 35.24 33.03
CA HIS A 241 4.63 35.33 33.37
C HIS A 241 4.40 36.68 34.07
N ALA A 242 3.99 37.69 33.31
CA ALA A 242 3.24 38.80 33.86
C ALA A 242 1.90 38.21 34.29
N ARG A 243 1.67 38.18 35.60
CA ARG A 243 0.36 37.88 36.17
C ARG A 243 -0.62 38.92 35.62
N LEU A 244 -1.55 38.49 34.77
CA LEU A 244 -2.72 39.29 34.44
C LEU A 244 -3.77 39.06 35.55
N PRO A 245 -4.24 40.12 36.23
CA PRO A 245 -5.34 40.02 37.17
C PRO A 245 -6.67 39.99 36.42
N GLY A 246 -7.54 39.06 36.81
CA GLY A 246 -8.98 39.15 36.58
C GLY A 246 -9.49 38.48 35.31
N CYS A 247 -9.92 37.23 35.44
CA CYS A 247 -11.11 36.70 34.78
C CYS A 247 -11.63 35.56 35.67
N ALA A 248 -12.54 35.91 36.58
CA ALA A 248 -13.33 34.92 37.29
C ALA A 248 -14.30 34.26 36.29
N VAL A 249 -14.18 32.96 36.10
CA VAL A 249 -15.16 32.15 35.38
C VAL A 249 -16.16 31.63 36.42
N PRO A 250 -17.47 31.85 36.27
CA PRO A 250 -18.46 31.31 37.21
C PRO A 250 -18.57 29.79 37.06
N ALA A 251 -18.76 29.12 38.19
CA ALA A 251 -18.84 27.67 38.29
C ALA A 251 -20.08 27.10 37.55
N PRO A 252 -19.96 25.90 36.94
CA PRO A 252 -21.11 25.24 36.32
C PRO A 252 -22.10 24.73 37.37
N ALA A 253 -23.39 24.94 37.10
CA ALA A 253 -24.50 24.50 37.93
C ALA A 253 -24.62 22.96 37.95
N THR A 254 -24.82 22.41 39.15
CA THR A 254 -25.00 20.99 39.45
C THR A 254 -26.29 20.44 38.82
N PRO A 255 -26.26 19.31 38.08
CA PRO A 255 -27.48 18.66 37.61
C PRO A 255 -28.18 17.88 38.72
N ALA A 256 -29.51 18.06 38.80
CA ALA A 256 -30.39 17.41 39.75
C ALA A 256 -30.51 15.89 39.53
N ARG A 257 -30.52 15.17 40.65
CA ARG A 257 -30.59 13.72 40.82
C ARG A 257 -31.97 13.19 40.38
N ARG A 258 -32.04 12.42 39.29
CA ARG A 258 -33.26 11.68 38.89
C ARG A 258 -33.47 10.46 39.78
N VAL A 259 -34.68 10.36 40.31
CA VAL A 259 -35.22 9.24 41.08
C VAL A 259 -35.50 8.07 40.14
N ALA A 260 -35.03 6.87 40.51
CA ALA A 260 -35.32 5.62 39.82
C ALA A 260 -36.76 5.19 40.13
N ALA A 261 -37.55 4.94 39.08
CA ALA A 261 -38.82 4.24 39.19
C ALA A 261 -38.64 2.82 38.63
N THR A 262 -38.83 1.86 39.53
CA THR A 262 -38.99 0.43 39.31
C THR A 262 -40.18 0.16 38.39
N VAL A 263 -40.01 -0.73 37.39
CA VAL A 263 -41.12 -1.36 36.68
C VAL A 263 -40.99 -2.86 36.89
N ASP A 264 -42.01 -3.40 37.55
CA ASP A 264 -42.22 -4.80 37.87
C ASP A 264 -42.49 -5.64 36.62
N ALA A 265 -42.10 -6.91 36.75
CA ALA A 265 -42.39 -8.01 35.85
C ALA A 265 -43.86 -8.45 35.95
N SER A 266 -44.41 -8.96 34.85
CA SER A 266 -45.15 -10.23 34.88
C SER A 266 -45.44 -10.81 33.48
N PRO A 267 -45.67 -12.14 33.40
CA PRO A 267 -45.51 -12.92 32.17
C PRO A 267 -46.84 -13.41 31.58
N ALA A 268 -46.79 -13.83 30.31
CA ALA A 268 -47.47 -15.00 29.74
C ALA A 268 -46.85 -15.32 28.37
#